data_AF-A0A0C1C293-F1
#
_entry.id   AF-A0A0C1C293-F1
#
_cell.length_a   1.000
_cell.length_b   1.000
_cell.length_c   1.000
_cell.angle_alpha   90.00
_cell.angle_beta   90.00
_cell.angle_gamma   90.00
#
_symmetry.space_group_name_H-M   'P 1'
#
loop_
_entity.id
_entity.type
_entity.pdbx_description
1 polymer ?
#
loop_
_entity_poly.entity_id
_entity_poly.type
_entity_poly.pdbx_seq_one_letter_code
_entity_poly.pdbx_strand_id
1 'polypeptide(L)'
;MHFQSGLHGEFLFANSADIIGLWEKTCGAKRNKSKVLISPEILRKLNLILIKKGIAAHVDLNAYANQCLKLNKEIKKLNLSQEEMDRFNNYALELIRKAYHFAKHRLLGAQEETPLSQPKPLY
;
A
#
# COMPACT_ATOMS: atom_id res chain seq x y z
N MET A 1 11.57 -4.82 20.69
CA MET A 1 10.68 -5.34 19.63
C MET A 1 11.40 -5.19 18.30
N HIS A 2 11.92 -6.27 17.73
CA HIS A 2 12.59 -6.24 16.43
C HIS A 2 11.54 -6.13 15.32
N PHE A 3 11.34 -4.94 14.77
CA PHE A 3 10.69 -4.80 13.47
C PHE A 3 11.69 -5.31 12.43
N GLN A 4 11.40 -6.42 11.75
CA GLN A 4 12.03 -6.72 10.47
C GLN A 4 11.62 -5.59 9.50
N SER A 5 12.51 -4.61 9.34
CA SER A 5 12.31 -3.38 8.57
C SER A 5 12.28 -3.68 7.07
N GLY A 6 11.16 -4.24 6.59
CA GLY A 6 10.85 -4.26 5.16
C GLY A 6 10.15 -2.97 4.75
N LEU A 7 10.25 -2.58 3.46
CA LEU A 7 9.61 -1.40 2.86
C LEU A 7 8.12 -1.20 3.24
N HIS A 8 7.39 -2.30 3.49
CA HIS A 8 5.99 -2.25 3.89
C HIS A 8 5.78 -1.78 5.34
N GLY A 9 6.69 -2.12 6.26
CA GLY A 9 6.65 -1.67 7.65
C GLY A 9 6.97 -0.17 7.76
N GLU A 10 7.97 0.30 7.01
CA GLU A 10 8.30 1.72 6.90
C GLU A 10 7.14 2.54 6.31
N PHE A 11 6.51 2.03 5.24
CA PHE A 11 5.34 2.68 4.65
C PHE A 11 4.21 2.83 5.67
N LEU A 12 3.88 1.76 6.40
CA LEU A 12 2.81 1.77 7.40
C LEU A 12 3.09 2.76 8.54
N PHE A 13 4.33 2.82 9.02
CA PHE A 13 4.72 3.76 10.06
C PHE A 13 4.60 5.21 9.56
N ALA A 14 5.16 5.51 8.38
CA ALA A 14 5.19 6.86 7.81
C ALA A 14 3.82 7.38 7.34
N ASN A 15 2.88 6.50 6.97
CA ASN A 15 1.61 6.89 6.35
C ASN A 15 0.38 6.49 7.19
N SER A 16 0.55 6.13 8.47
CA SER A 16 -0.53 5.60 9.31
C SER A 16 -1.75 6.53 9.38
N ALA A 17 -1.54 7.83 9.63
CA ALA A 17 -2.60 8.84 9.68
C ALA A 17 -3.29 9.05 8.32
N ASP A 18 -2.50 9.11 7.24
CA ASP A 18 -3.03 9.23 5.87
C ASP A 18 -3.89 8.03 5.46
N ILE A 19 -3.50 6.81 5.86
CA ILE A 19 -4.27 5.59 5.56
C ILE A 19 -5.64 5.63 6.26
N ILE A 20 -5.70 6.12 7.49
CA ILE A 20 -6.94 6.30 8.24
C ILE A 20 -7.81 7.37 7.58
N GLY A 21 -7.24 8.55 7.29
CA GLY A 21 -7.99 9.64 6.63
C GLY A 21 -8.49 9.25 5.23
N LEU A 22 -7.70 8.48 4.47
CA LEU A 22 -8.11 7.94 3.18
C LEU A 22 -9.31 7.00 3.35
N TRP A 23 -9.26 6.08 4.32
CA TRP A 23 -10.37 5.17 4.61
C TRP A 23 -11.65 5.91 4.98
N GLU A 24 -11.56 6.91 5.85
CA GLU A 24 -12.71 7.72 6.24
C GLU A 24 -13.31 8.50 5.07
N LYS A 25 -12.45 9.05 4.20
CA LYS A 25 -12.89 9.79 3.01
C LYS A 25 -13.60 8.92 1.98
N THR A 26 -13.11 7.70 1.75
CA THR A 26 -13.63 6.81 0.70
C THR A 26 -14.74 5.90 1.21
N CYS A 27 -14.55 5.32 2.39
CA CYS A 27 -15.37 4.24 2.95
C CYS A 27 -16.18 4.66 4.19
N GLY A 28 -15.97 5.87 4.70
CA GLY A 28 -16.76 6.45 5.79
C GLY A 28 -18.22 6.73 5.41
N ALA A 29 -19.04 7.01 6.43
CA ALA A 29 -20.43 7.40 6.25
C ALA A 29 -20.51 8.77 5.57
N LYS A 30 -21.26 8.88 4.48
CA LYS A 30 -21.70 10.19 3.94
C LYS A 30 -23.11 10.48 4.45
N ARG A 31 -23.50 11.77 4.46
CA ARG A 31 -24.78 12.30 5.00
C ARG A 31 -26.04 11.47 4.68
N ASN A 32 -26.06 10.66 3.60
CA ASN A 32 -27.18 9.79 3.21
C ASN A 32 -26.78 8.35 2.80
N LYS A 33 -25.60 7.84 3.19
CA LYS A 33 -25.17 6.47 2.80
C LYS A 33 -24.50 5.68 3.92
N SER A 34 -24.78 4.38 3.98
CA SER A 34 -24.15 3.42 4.88
C SER A 34 -22.62 3.42 4.76
N LYS A 35 -21.94 3.27 5.90
CA LYS A 35 -20.49 3.09 6.03
C LYS A 35 -20.12 1.68 5.57
N VAL A 36 -18.95 1.51 4.95
CA VAL A 36 -18.42 0.16 4.67
C VAL A 36 -18.09 -0.50 6.01
N LEU A 37 -18.80 -1.58 6.35
CA LEU A 37 -18.64 -2.28 7.63
C LEU A 37 -17.64 -3.43 7.49
N ILE A 38 -16.38 -3.16 7.83
CA ILE A 38 -15.31 -4.17 7.87
C ILE A 38 -14.65 -4.11 9.25
N SER A 39 -14.34 -5.27 9.83
CA SER A 39 -13.67 -5.32 11.14
C SER A 39 -12.24 -4.74 11.05
N PRO A 40 -11.73 -4.12 12.13
CA PRO A 40 -10.38 -3.55 12.12
C PRO A 40 -9.29 -4.55 11.77
N GLU A 41 -9.45 -5.81 12.15
CA GLU A 41 -8.50 -6.89 11.84
C GLU A 41 -8.47 -7.22 10.34
N ILE A 42 -9.65 -7.33 9.71
CA ILE A 42 -9.73 -7.59 8.29
C ILE A 42 -9.22 -6.37 7.50
N LEU A 43 -9.56 -5.16 7.92
CA LEU A 43 -9.05 -3.94 7.31
C LEU A 43 -7.51 -3.88 7.36
N ARG A 44 -6.90 -4.17 8.51
CA ARG A 44 -5.43 -4.25 8.64
C ARG A 44 -4.84 -5.27 7.67
N LYS A 45 -5.46 -6.45 7.54
CA LYS A 45 -5.03 -7.49 6.61
C LYS A 45 -5.13 -7.04 5.15
N LEU A 46 -6.23 -6.40 4.76
CA LEU A 46 -6.42 -5.86 3.41
C LEU A 46 -5.39 -4.77 3.11
N ASN A 47 -5.17 -3.84 4.04
CA ASN A 47 -4.18 -2.78 3.89
C ASN A 47 -2.79 -3.35 3.64
N LEU A 48 -2.40 -4.38 4.41
CA LEU A 48 -1.12 -5.04 4.20
C LEU A 48 -1.00 -5.68 2.81
N ILE A 49 -2.06 -6.31 2.31
CA ILE A 49 -2.10 -6.91 0.97
C ILE A 49 -1.98 -5.80 -0.10
N LEU A 50 -2.73 -4.71 0.03
CA LEU A 50 -2.73 -3.58 -0.89
C LEU A 50 -1.37 -2.89 -0.95
N ILE A 51 -0.71 -2.69 0.19
CA ILE A 51 0.63 -2.10 0.28
C ILE A 51 1.65 -3.03 -0.38
N LYS A 52 1.64 -4.32 -0.05
CA LYS A 52 2.53 -5.32 -0.66
C LYS A 52 2.32 -5.37 -2.18
N LYS A 53 1.08 -5.25 -2.64
CA LYS A 53 0.74 -5.20 -4.07
C LYS A 53 1.33 -3.95 -4.74
N GLY A 54 1.18 -2.77 -4.14
CA GLY A 54 1.74 -1.52 -4.67
C GLY A 54 3.27 -1.53 -4.74
N ILE A 55 3.93 -2.04 -3.69
CA ILE A 55 5.40 -2.19 -3.68
C ILE A 55 5.84 -3.21 -4.75
N ALA A 56 5.19 -4.38 -4.81
CA ALA A 56 5.55 -5.43 -5.76
C ALA A 56 5.33 -5.02 -7.22
N ALA A 57 4.36 -4.14 -7.51
CA ALA A 57 4.12 -3.63 -8.86
C ALA A 57 5.36 -2.96 -9.48
N HIS A 58 6.30 -2.49 -8.66
CA HIS A 58 7.54 -1.89 -9.13
C HIS A 58 8.72 -2.86 -9.22
N VAL A 59 8.70 -3.96 -8.46
CA VAL A 59 9.91 -4.76 -8.15
C VAL A 59 9.79 -6.21 -8.60
N ASP A 60 8.60 -6.82 -8.53
CA ASP A 60 8.40 -8.25 -8.77
C ASP A 60 6.98 -8.54 -9.25
N LEU A 61 6.84 -8.89 -10.53
CA LEU A 61 5.57 -9.22 -11.18
C LEU A 61 4.91 -10.49 -10.61
N ASN A 62 5.69 -11.47 -10.16
CA ASN A 62 5.16 -12.70 -9.53
C ASN A 62 4.60 -12.37 -8.14
N ALA A 63 5.31 -11.57 -7.36
CA ALA A 63 4.80 -11.07 -6.09
C ALA A 63 3.53 -10.24 -6.28
N TYR A 64 3.48 -9.39 -7.31
CA TYR A 64 2.29 -8.60 -7.65
C TYR A 64 1.08 -9.51 -7.95
N ALA A 65 1.25 -10.50 -8.83
CA ALA A 65 0.19 -11.46 -9.18
C ALA A 65 -0.31 -12.23 -7.95
N ASN A 66 0.60 -12.66 -7.07
CA ASN A 66 0.25 -13.32 -5.82
C ASN A 66 -0.59 -12.41 -4.89
N GLN A 67 -0.28 -11.12 -4.81
CA GLN A 67 -1.11 -10.20 -4.02
C GLN A 67 -2.47 -9.94 -4.67
N CYS A 68 -2.58 -9.91 -6.00
CA CYS A 68 -3.89 -9.84 -6.69
C CYS A 68 -4.80 -11.00 -6.25
N LEU A 69 -4.26 -12.22 -6.28
CA LEU A 69 -5.03 -13.43 -5.92
C LEU A 69 -5.45 -13.41 -4.45
N LYS A 70 -4.55 -12.98 -3.55
CA LYS A 70 -4.86 -12.84 -2.12
C LYS A 70 -5.95 -11.79 -1.88
N LEU A 71 -5.83 -10.63 -2.53
CA LEU A 71 -6.81 -9.55 -2.42
C LEU A 71 -8.21 -10.02 -2.87
N ASN A 72 -8.29 -10.66 -4.04
CA ASN A 72 -9.55 -11.17 -4.57
C ASN A 72 -10.21 -12.21 -3.64
N LYS A 73 -9.40 -13.09 -3.03
CA LYS A 73 -9.91 -14.09 -2.07
C LYS A 73 -10.47 -13.44 -0.80
N GLU A 74 -9.82 -12.40 -0.28
CA GLU A 74 -10.27 -11.72 0.93
C GLU A 74 -11.50 -10.84 0.66
N ILE A 75 -11.51 -10.10 -0.46
CA ILE A 75 -12.67 -9.28 -0.85
C ILE A 75 -13.94 -10.12 -1.02
N LYS A 76 -13.83 -11.30 -1.65
CA LYS A 76 -14.98 -12.21 -1.83
C LYS A 76 -15.62 -12.65 -0.51
N LYS A 77 -14.88 -12.64 0.61
CA LYS A 77 -15.40 -13.00 1.94
C LYS A 77 -16.19 -11.88 2.61
N LEU A 78 -16.02 -10.64 2.16
CA LEU A 78 -16.60 -9.45 2.80
C LEU A 78 -18.06 -9.21 2.43
N ASN A 79 -18.59 -9.92 1.43
CA ASN A 79 -19.97 -9.81 0.96
C ASN A 79 -20.46 -8.36 0.83
N LEU A 80 -19.60 -7.48 0.30
CA LEU A 80 -19.90 -6.05 0.14
C LEU A 80 -20.96 -5.86 -0.94
N SER A 81 -21.87 -4.90 -0.72
CA SER A 81 -22.72 -4.39 -1.80
C SER A 81 -21.89 -3.74 -2.90
N GLN A 82 -22.47 -3.60 -4.10
CA GLN A 82 -21.76 -2.97 -5.22
C GLN A 82 -21.25 -1.56 -4.87
N GLU A 83 -22.05 -0.76 -4.16
CA GLU A 83 -21.63 0.58 -3.74
C GLU A 83 -20.46 0.56 -2.74
N GLU A 84 -20.45 -0.40 -1.81
CA GLU A 84 -19.36 -0.57 -0.86
C GLU A 84 -18.09 -1.07 -1.56
N MET A 85 -18.25 -1.96 -2.54
CA MET A 85 -17.18 -2.45 -3.38
C MET A 85 -16.54 -1.31 -4.18
N ASP A 86 -17.33 -0.42 -4.77
CA ASP A 86 -16.81 0.72 -5.53
C ASP A 86 -16.01 1.68 -4.64
N ARG A 87 -16.51 1.95 -3.43
CA ARG A 87 -15.77 2.75 -2.43
C ARG A 87 -14.48 2.07 -2.00
N PHE A 88 -14.53 0.77 -1.75
CA PHE A 88 -13.35 -0.02 -1.41
C PHE A 88 -12.34 -0.05 -2.57
N ASN A 89 -12.79 -0.16 -3.81
CA ASN A 89 -11.92 -0.14 -4.99
C ASN A 89 -11.21 1.21 -5.13
N ASN A 90 -11.92 2.33 -4.89
CA ASN A 90 -11.31 3.66 -4.87
C ASN A 90 -10.25 3.77 -3.77
N TYR A 91 -10.56 3.29 -2.56
CA TYR A 91 -9.62 3.20 -1.45
C TYR A 91 -8.36 2.39 -1.83
N ALA A 92 -8.58 1.19 -2.36
CA ALA A 92 -7.54 0.25 -2.73
C ALA A 92 -6.61 0.83 -3.80
N LEU A 93 -7.16 1.48 -4.83
CA LEU A 93 -6.39 2.07 -5.91
C LEU A 93 -5.50 3.21 -5.41
N GLU A 94 -6.02 4.11 -4.57
CA GLU A 94 -5.24 5.19 -3.97
C GLU A 94 -4.13 4.66 -3.04
N LEU A 95 -4.43 3.65 -2.21
CA LEU A 95 -3.44 3.05 -1.31
C LEU A 95 -2.32 2.34 -2.09
N ILE A 96 -2.67 1.57 -3.13
CA ILE A 96 -1.71 0.91 -4.02
C ILE A 96 -0.81 1.95 -4.68
N ARG A 97 -1.37 3.05 -5.20
CA ARG A 97 -0.61 4.12 -5.86
C ARG A 97 0.36 4.79 -4.89
N LYS A 98 -0.08 5.11 -3.67
CA LYS A 98 0.80 5.66 -2.62
C LYS A 98 1.95 4.70 -2.29
N ALA A 99 1.67 3.42 -2.10
CA ALA A 99 2.68 2.40 -1.82
C ALA A 99 3.68 2.23 -2.97
N TYR A 100 3.20 2.26 -4.21
CA TYR A 100 4.05 2.23 -5.41
C TYR A 100 5.00 3.43 -5.46
N HIS A 101 4.49 4.65 -5.27
CA HIS A 101 5.34 5.85 -5.28
C HIS A 101 6.36 5.84 -4.14
N PHE A 102 5.97 5.39 -2.94
CA PHE A 102 6.91 5.24 -1.83
C PHE A 102 8.04 4.27 -2.16
N ALA A 103 7.73 3.09 -2.70
CA ALA A 103 8.73 2.12 -3.13
C ALA A 103 9.65 2.71 -4.20
N LYS A 104 9.08 3.37 -5.22
CA LYS A 104 9.83 4.02 -6.29
C LYS A 104 10.80 5.09 -5.75
N HIS A 105 10.34 5.98 -4.87
CA HIS A 105 11.19 7.02 -4.27
C HIS A 105 12.29 6.43 -3.39
N ARG A 106 11.99 5.41 -2.57
CA ARG A 106 12.99 4.77 -1.72
C ARG A 106 14.02 3.96 -2.50
N LEU A 107 13.61 3.30 -3.58
CA LEU A 107 14.51 2.49 -4.41
C LEU A 107 15.35 3.35 -5.36
N LEU A 108 14.80 4.45 -5.91
CA LEU A 108 15.56 5.38 -6.74
C LEU A 108 16.48 6.29 -5.90
N GLY A 109 16.03 6.75 -4.73
CA GLY A 109 16.88 7.51 -3.80
C GLY A 109 18.06 6.68 -3.26
N ALA A 110 17.95 5.35 -3.22
CA ALA A 110 19.05 4.47 -2.86
C ALA A 110 20.11 4.29 -3.98
N GLN A 111 19.85 4.76 -5.22
CA GLN A 111 20.83 4.74 -6.31
C GLN A 111 21.69 6.02 -6.40
N GLU A 112 21.27 7.13 -5.78
CA GLU A 112 22.02 8.40 -5.83
C GLU A 112 23.14 8.50 -4.78
N GLU A 113 23.27 7.53 -3.86
CA GLU A 113 24.36 7.47 -2.87
C GLU A 113 25.47 6.48 -3.23
N THR A 114 25.77 6.31 -4.52
CA THR A 114 27.11 5.86 -4.91
C THR A 114 27.93 7.12 -5.18
N PRO A 115 28.81 7.57 -4.26
CA PRO A 115 29.77 8.60 -4.65
C PRO A 115 30.62 8.00 -5.77
N LEU A 116 30.51 8.56 -6.97
CA LEU A 116 31.52 8.36 -8.00
C LEU A 116 32.85 8.73 -7.35
N SER A 117 33.64 7.70 -7.02
CA SER A 117 35.04 7.83 -6.64
C SER A 117 35.70 8.76 -7.65
N GLN A 118 36.02 9.98 -7.23
CA GLN A 118 36.78 10.91 -8.04
C GLN A 118 38.08 10.20 -8.47
N PRO A 119 38.44 10.20 -9.76
CA PRO A 119 39.74 9.71 -10.16
C PRO A 119 40.80 10.59 -9.49
N LYS A 120 41.65 9.99 -8.65
CA LYS A 120 42.84 10.66 -8.12
C LYS A 120 43.67 11.19 -9.31
N PRO A 121 44.05 12.49 -9.34
CA PRO A 121 45.06 12.93 -10.28
C PRO A 121 46.38 12.26 -9.90
N LEU A 122 46.93 11.47 -10.82
CA LEU A 122 48.31 11.02 -10.78
C LEU A 122 49.19 12.26 -11.01
N TYR A 123 49.83 12.73 -9.94
CA TYR A 123 51.01 13.59 -10.03
C TYR A 123 52.25 12.71 -9.96
#